data_AF-A0A269XUH5-F1
#
_entry.id   AF-A0A269XUH5-F1
#
_cell.length_a   1.000
_cell.length_b   1.000
_cell.length_c   1.000
_cell.angle_alpha   90.00
_cell.angle_beta   90.00
_cell.angle_gamma   90.00
#
_symmetry.space_group_name_H-M   'P 1'
#
loop_
_entity.id
_entity.type
_entity.pdbx_description
1 polymer ?
#
loop_
_entity_poly.entity_id
_entity_poly.type
_entity_poly.pdbx_seq_one_letter_code
_entity_poly.pdbx_strand_id
1 'polypeptide(L)'
;MFEALLGEVRELSKKKPDATLSKSKVTLINAVLSDLLTILNSEPEGKYLHALEDENLPQVSDALMMMAQFNTVLIAFRARYYQSVEVGYERYWITKELLAAWESEETQDENDEDHQ
;
A
#
# COMPACT_ATOMS: atom_id res chain seq x y z
N MET A 1 -10.94 -0.35 5.07
CA MET A 1 -10.98 -1.71 5.67
C MET A 1 -9.69 -2.01 6.44
N PHE A 2 -8.52 -2.05 5.78
CA PHE A 2 -7.24 -2.39 6.40
C PHE A 2 -6.91 -1.58 7.68
N GLU A 3 -6.99 -0.25 7.64
CA GLU A 3 -6.71 0.62 8.80
C GLU A 3 -7.60 0.31 10.02
N ALA A 4 -8.87 -0.04 9.79
CA ALA A 4 -9.77 -0.44 10.88
C ALA A 4 -9.31 -1.76 11.53
N LEU A 5 -8.95 -2.75 10.70
CA LEU A 5 -8.42 -4.03 11.14
C LEU A 5 -7.10 -3.87 11.92
N LEU A 6 -6.20 -3.02 11.41
CA LEU A 6 -4.94 -2.66 12.07
C LEU A 6 -5.20 -1.99 13.43
N GLY A 7 -6.22 -1.11 13.50
CA GLY A 7 -6.66 -0.50 14.75
C GLY A 7 -7.11 -1.52 15.79
N GLU A 8 -7.93 -2.50 15.40
CA GLU A 8 -8.39 -3.57 16.29
C GLU A 8 -7.22 -4.43 16.79
N VAL A 9 -6.29 -4.81 15.90
CA VAL A 9 -5.13 -5.63 16.27
C VAL A 9 -4.18 -4.84 17.18
N ARG A 10 -4.00 -3.51 16.97
CA ARG A 10 -3.26 -2.63 17.90
C ARG A 10 -3.88 -2.63 19.29
N GLU A 11 -5.19 -2.47 19.38
CA GLU A 11 -5.90 -2.47 20.66
C GLU A 11 -5.80 -3.84 21.37
N LEU A 12 -5.87 -4.93 20.61
CA LEU A 12 -5.69 -6.27 21.15
C LEU A 12 -4.25 -6.48 21.64
N SER A 13 -3.25 -6.01 20.89
CA SER A 13 -1.83 -6.14 21.24
C SER A 13 -1.48 -5.38 22.51
N LYS A 14 -2.09 -4.22 22.77
CA LYS A 14 -1.90 -3.49 24.03
C LYS A 14 -2.40 -4.27 25.25
N LYS A 15 -3.44 -5.08 25.07
CA LYS A 15 -4.07 -5.85 26.15
C LYS A 15 -3.42 -7.21 26.37
N LYS A 16 -3.09 -7.91 25.28
CA LYS A 16 -2.61 -9.29 25.27
C LYS A 16 -1.67 -9.52 24.08
N PRO A 17 -0.43 -8.99 24.11
CA PRO A 17 0.50 -9.09 22.98
C PRO A 17 0.86 -10.54 22.65
N ASP A 18 1.09 -11.37 23.67
CA ASP A 18 1.57 -12.75 23.52
C ASP A 18 0.44 -13.76 23.28
N ALA A 19 -0.82 -13.30 23.17
CA ALA A 19 -1.94 -14.18 22.93
C ALA A 19 -1.94 -14.68 21.47
N THR A 20 -2.15 -15.98 21.29
CA THR A 20 -2.37 -16.56 19.96
C THR A 20 -3.67 -16.05 19.36
N LEU A 21 -3.64 -15.61 18.09
CA LEU A 21 -4.84 -15.25 17.35
C LEU A 21 -5.69 -16.49 17.03
N SER A 22 -7.01 -16.32 16.99
CA SER A 22 -7.89 -17.41 16.54
C SER A 22 -7.79 -17.57 15.03
N LYS A 23 -8.00 -18.80 14.55
CA LYS A 23 -7.99 -19.12 13.10
C LYS A 23 -8.86 -18.16 12.28
N SER A 24 -10.09 -17.89 12.73
CA SER A 24 -11.00 -16.96 12.03
C SER A 24 -10.43 -15.54 11.89
N LYS A 25 -9.70 -15.04 12.89
CA LYS A 25 -9.04 -13.72 12.82
C LYS A 25 -7.88 -13.74 11.83
N VAL A 26 -7.07 -14.79 11.86
CA VAL A 26 -5.96 -14.98 10.91
C VAL A 26 -6.47 -15.05 9.48
N THR A 27 -7.54 -15.82 9.22
CA THR A 27 -8.18 -15.89 7.89
C THR A 27 -8.67 -14.52 7.42
N LEU A 28 -9.31 -13.74 8.28
CA LEU A 28 -9.79 -12.39 7.92
C LEU A 28 -8.63 -11.44 7.62
N ILE A 29 -7.58 -11.45 8.45
CA ILE A 29 -6.39 -10.63 8.21
C ILE A 29 -5.73 -11.03 6.89
N ASN A 30 -5.52 -12.33 6.66
CA ASN A 30 -4.87 -12.83 5.46
C ASN A 30 -5.66 -12.56 4.18
N ALA A 31 -7.00 -12.53 4.23
CA ALA A 31 -7.80 -12.11 3.08
C ALA A 31 -7.44 -10.67 2.66
N VAL A 32 -7.39 -9.73 3.61
CA VAL A 32 -7.03 -8.34 3.34
C VAL A 32 -5.56 -8.20 2.93
N LEU A 33 -4.63 -8.91 3.61
CA LEU A 33 -3.21 -8.85 3.25
C LEU A 33 -2.95 -9.42 1.85
N SER A 34 -3.66 -10.48 1.45
CA SER A 34 -3.51 -11.07 0.12
C SER A 34 -3.95 -10.10 -0.97
N ASP A 35 -5.07 -9.39 -0.79
CA ASP A 35 -5.50 -8.36 -1.73
C ASP A 35 -4.45 -7.25 -1.86
N LEU A 36 -3.88 -6.80 -0.74
CA LEU A 36 -2.81 -5.80 -0.74
C LEU A 36 -1.54 -6.29 -1.42
N LEU A 37 -1.16 -7.56 -1.24
CA LEU A 37 0.01 -8.15 -1.90
C LEU A 37 -0.13 -8.14 -3.43
N THR A 38 -1.34 -8.31 -3.97
CA THR A 38 -1.54 -8.26 -5.43
C THR A 38 -1.13 -6.92 -6.03
N ILE A 39 -1.27 -5.83 -5.26
CA ILE A 39 -0.95 -4.47 -5.66
C ILE A 39 0.51 -4.14 -5.33
N LEU A 40 0.97 -4.52 -4.13
CA LEU A 40 2.27 -4.10 -3.61
C LEU A 40 3.44 -4.97 -4.09
N ASN A 41 3.19 -6.16 -4.64
CA ASN A 41 4.26 -7.05 -5.13
C ASN A 41 5.05 -6.46 -6.30
N SER A 42 4.50 -5.51 -7.05
CA SER A 42 5.24 -4.77 -8.09
C SER A 42 6.15 -3.68 -7.53
N GLU A 43 6.03 -3.35 -6.25
CA GLU A 43 6.81 -2.31 -5.60
C GLU A 43 8.13 -2.84 -5.02
N PRO A 44 9.21 -2.02 -5.00
CA PRO A 44 10.50 -2.37 -4.41
C PRO A 44 10.42 -2.89 -2.96
N GLU A 45 9.48 -2.34 -2.19
CA GLU A 45 9.24 -2.66 -0.78
C GLU A 45 8.33 -3.89 -0.60
N GLY A 46 7.63 -4.32 -1.65
CA GLY A 46 6.69 -5.45 -1.63
C GLY A 46 7.33 -6.78 -1.28
N LYS A 47 8.62 -6.97 -1.63
CA LYS A 47 9.38 -8.21 -1.36
C LYS A 47 9.51 -8.57 0.13
N TYR A 48 9.26 -7.63 1.03
CA TYR A 48 9.32 -7.86 2.48
C TYR A 48 7.94 -8.22 3.07
N LEU A 49 6.87 -8.08 2.29
CA LEU A 49 5.51 -8.33 2.72
C LEU A 49 5.14 -9.79 2.49
N HIS A 50 4.47 -10.39 3.47
CA HIS A 50 3.92 -11.74 3.36
C HIS A 50 2.66 -11.88 4.22
N ALA A 51 1.82 -12.84 3.85
CA ALA A 51 0.69 -13.22 4.67
C ALA A 51 1.16 -13.88 5.98
N LEU A 52 0.31 -13.87 6.99
CA LEU A 52 0.56 -14.56 8.26
C LEU A 52 0.58 -16.08 8.05
N GLU A 53 1.50 -16.78 8.69
CA GLU A 53 1.55 -18.25 8.66
C GLU A 53 0.31 -18.87 9.34
N ASP A 54 -0.32 -19.85 8.68
CA ASP A 54 -1.54 -20.53 9.19
C ASP A 54 -1.21 -21.83 9.95
N GLU A 55 -0.04 -22.44 9.72
CA GLU A 55 0.35 -23.70 10.40
C GLU A 55 0.56 -23.51 11.90
N ASN A 56 1.17 -22.39 12.29
CA ASN A 56 1.30 -21.95 13.67
C ASN A 56 0.61 -20.60 13.80
N LEU A 57 -0.58 -20.59 14.40
CA LEU A 57 -1.35 -19.36 14.59
C LEU A 57 -0.45 -18.30 15.28
N PRO A 58 -0.28 -17.10 14.68
CA PRO A 58 0.65 -16.10 15.17
C PRO A 58 0.18 -15.50 16.49
N GLN A 59 1.12 -14.93 17.25
CA GLN A 59 0.77 -14.06 18.37
C GLN A 59 0.21 -12.71 17.85
N VAL A 60 -0.51 -12.00 18.72
CA VAL A 60 -1.05 -10.67 18.35
C VAL A 60 0.08 -9.69 18.01
N SER A 61 1.19 -9.74 18.76
CA SER A 61 2.40 -8.95 18.50
C SER A 61 2.97 -9.20 17.09
N ASP A 62 3.10 -10.47 16.70
CA ASP A 62 3.63 -10.86 15.39
C ASP A 62 2.71 -10.39 14.25
N ALA A 63 1.40 -10.61 14.40
CA ALA A 63 0.41 -10.15 13.44
C ALA A 63 0.39 -8.63 13.33
N LEU A 64 0.51 -7.91 14.46
CA LEU A 64 0.60 -6.46 14.47
C LEU A 64 1.85 -5.98 13.74
N MET A 65 3.00 -6.63 13.95
CA MET A 65 4.25 -6.27 13.29
C MET A 65 4.11 -6.38 11.77
N MET A 66 3.55 -7.49 11.29
CA MET A 66 3.31 -7.68 9.86
C MET A 66 2.36 -6.62 9.30
N MET A 67 1.22 -6.39 9.94
CA MET A 67 0.27 -5.36 9.50
C MET A 67 0.87 -3.95 9.56
N ALA A 68 1.76 -3.66 10.51
CA ALA A 68 2.47 -2.38 10.54
C ALA A 68 3.42 -2.22 9.34
N GLN A 69 4.09 -3.28 8.89
CA GLN A 69 4.92 -3.25 7.68
C GLN A 69 4.09 -2.95 6.44
N PHE A 70 2.95 -3.63 6.26
CA PHE A 70 2.01 -3.32 5.18
C PHE A 70 1.59 -1.85 5.20
N ASN A 71 1.30 -1.30 6.38
CA ASN A 71 0.94 0.11 6.51
C ASN A 71 2.06 1.05 6.05
N THR A 72 3.30 0.77 6.42
CA THR A 72 4.46 1.55 6.00
C THR A 72 4.62 1.54 4.47
N VAL A 73 4.46 0.37 3.84
CA VAL A 73 4.55 0.25 2.38
C VAL A 73 3.39 0.97 1.70
N LEU A 74 2.17 0.92 2.25
CA LEU A 74 1.03 1.67 1.73
C LEU A 74 1.24 3.20 1.80
N ILE A 75 1.84 3.69 2.89
CA ILE A 75 2.20 5.11 3.01
C ILE A 75 3.25 5.49 1.96
N ALA A 76 4.28 4.66 1.77
CA ALA A 76 5.33 4.89 0.77
C ALA A 76 4.76 4.85 -0.66
N PHE A 77 3.90 3.87 -0.96
CA PHE A 77 3.18 3.75 -2.22
C PHE A 77 2.37 5.02 -2.49
N ARG A 78 1.54 5.46 -1.53
CA ARG A 78 0.77 6.69 -1.66
C ARG A 78 1.65 7.90 -1.87
N ALA A 79 2.75 8.05 -1.12
CA ALA A 79 3.65 9.20 -1.26
C ALA A 79 4.35 9.24 -2.63
N ARG A 80 4.63 8.07 -3.21
CA ARG A 80 5.24 7.95 -4.55
C ARG A 80 4.27 8.35 -5.65
N TYR A 81 3.03 7.86 -5.57
CA TYR A 81 2.06 7.99 -6.66
C TYR A 81 1.05 9.12 -6.48
N TYR A 82 0.84 9.64 -5.27
CA TYR A 82 -0.12 10.73 -5.02
C TYR A 82 0.62 12.02 -4.68
N GLN A 83 0.84 12.85 -5.70
CA GLN A 83 1.63 14.07 -5.59
C GLN A 83 0.82 15.30 -6.01
N SER A 84 1.21 16.46 -5.48
CA SER A 84 0.69 17.76 -5.93
C SER A 84 1.51 18.23 -7.13
N VAL A 85 0.83 18.65 -8.18
CA VAL A 85 1.47 19.26 -9.34
C VAL A 85 1.40 20.78 -9.14
N GLU A 86 2.50 21.49 -9.41
CA GLU A 86 2.58 22.95 -9.21
C GLU A 86 1.61 23.71 -10.12
N VAL A 87 1.22 23.12 -11.25
CA VAL A 87 0.21 23.65 -12.16
C VAL A 87 -1.18 23.47 -11.55
N GLY A 88 -1.71 24.53 -10.94
CA GLY A 88 -3.11 24.61 -10.53
C GLY A 88 -3.48 24.14 -9.13
N TYR A 89 -2.50 23.81 -8.26
CA TYR A 89 -2.73 23.30 -6.89
C TYR A 89 -3.55 22.01 -6.80
N GLU A 90 -3.70 21.28 -7.92
CA GLU A 90 -4.44 20.02 -7.94
C GLU A 90 -3.55 18.84 -7.51
N ARG A 91 -4.17 17.79 -6.96
CA ARG A 91 -3.50 16.56 -6.53
C ARG A 91 -3.85 15.44 -7.49
N TYR A 92 -2.82 14.77 -8.01
CA TYR A 92 -2.96 13.73 -9.02
C TYR A 92 -2.37 12.42 -8.54
N TRP A 93 -2.97 11.33 -9.04
CA TRP A 93 -2.32 10.02 -9.03
C TRP A 93 -1.39 9.95 -10.24
N ILE A 94 -0.11 10.22 -10.01
CA ILE A 94 0.93 10.21 -11.03
C ILE A 94 1.31 8.77 -11.33
N THR A 95 0.58 8.13 -12.23
CA THR A 95 0.92 6.80 -12.75
C THR A 95 1.88 6.92 -13.93
N LYS A 96 2.52 5.81 -14.33
CA LYS A 96 3.42 5.80 -15.50
C LYS A 96 2.68 6.19 -16.78
N GLU A 97 1.42 5.79 -16.88
CA GLU A 97 0.55 6.10 -18.01
C GLU A 97 0.20 7.59 -18.05
N LEU A 98 -0.02 8.23 -16.89
CA LEU A 98 -0.28 9.67 -16.82
C LEU A 98 0.94 10.49 -17.23
N LEU A 99 2.13 10.10 -16.75
CA LEU A 99 3.39 10.75 -17.15
C LEU A 99 3.63 10.61 -18.65
N ALA A 100 3.45 9.41 -19.20
CA ALA A 100 3.60 9.18 -20.64
C ALA A 100 2.60 9.99 -21.47
N ALA A 101 1.38 10.20 -20.98
CA ALA A 101 0.39 11.05 -21.65
C ALA A 101 0.85 12.52 -21.68
N TRP A 102 1.33 13.06 -20.55
CA TRP A 102 1.83 14.43 -20.47
C TRP A 102 3.09 14.65 -21.33
N GLU A 103 4.04 13.71 -21.31
CA GLU A 103 5.23 13.77 -22.18
C GLU A 103 4.85 13.76 -23.67
N SER A 104 3.78 13.05 -24.05
CA SER A 104 3.28 13.01 -25.43
C SER A 104 2.53 14.27 -25.87
N GLU A 105 1.92 15.00 -24.93
CA GLU A 105 1.25 16.28 -25.19
C GLU A 105 2.29 17.41 -25.32
N GLU A 106 3.30 17.47 -24.44
CA GLU A 106 4.40 18.45 -24.54
C GLU A 106 5.18 18.32 -25.85
N THR A 107 5.42 17.09 -26.32
CA THR A 107 6.10 16.85 -27.61
C THR A 107 5.23 17.16 -28.83
N GLN A 108 3.91 17.25 -28.71
CA GLN A 108 3.05 17.73 -29.79
C GLN A 108 3.05 19.25 -29.88
N ASP A 109 2.97 19.94 -28.74
CA ASP A 109 3.01 21.40 -28.68
C ASP A 109 4.37 21.96 -29.19
N GLU A 110 5.50 21.33 -28.87
CA GLU A 110 6.82 21.75 -29.37
C GLU A 110 6.99 21.55 -30.89
N ASN A 111 6.40 20.50 -31.47
CA ASN A 111 6.52 20.23 -32.91
C ASN A 111 5.60 21.13 -33.77
N ASP A 112 4.50 21.63 -33.21
CA ASP A 112 3.60 22.56 -33.89
C ASP A 112 4.15 24.01 -33.89
N GLU A 113 5.01 24.39 -32.94
CA GLU A 113 5.68 25.69 -32.90
C GLU A 113 6.84 25.83 -33.91
N ASP A 114 7.50 24.74 -34.30
CA ASP A 114 8.63 24.74 -35.25
C ASP A 114 8.21 24.77 -36.74
N HIS A 115 6.90 24.78 -37.02
CA HIS A 115 6.34 24.76 -38.38
C HIS A 115 5.64 26.06 -38.83
N GLN A 116 5.88 27.19 -38.16
CA GLN A 116 5.26 28.49 -38.49
C GLN A 116 6.23 29.58 -38.93
#